data_AF-A0A378CFJ7-F1
#
_entry.id   AF-A0A378CFJ7-F1
#
_cell.length_a   1.000
_cell.length_b   1.000
_cell.length_c   1.000
_cell.angle_alpha   90.00
_cell.angle_beta   90.00
_cell.angle_gamma   90.00
#
_symmetry.space_group_name_H-M   'P 1'
#
loop_
_entity.id
_entity.type
_entity.pdbx_description
1 polymer ?
#
loop_
_entity_poly.entity_id
_entity_poly.type
_entity_poly.pdbx_seq_one_letter_code
_entity_poly.pdbx_strand_id
1 'polypeptide(L)'
;MLVVGGSQGARVLNQTMPQVAAKLGATVTIWHQSGKGGQQTVQQAYAAAGQPQHKVTEFIDDMAAAYAWADVVVCRSGALTVSEIAAAGLPALFVPFQHKDRQQYWNALPLEKAGAAKILEQPEFTVEAVASTLASWDRETLLDMAERARGASIPDATERVAEEVSAVALAR
;
A
#
# COMPACT_ATOMS: atom_id res chain seq x y z
N MET A 1 -8.71 1.02 -6.21
CA MET A 1 -7.47 0.42 -5.65
C MET A 1 -6.28 1.28 -6.02
N LEU A 2 -5.43 1.59 -5.05
CA LEU A 2 -4.20 2.35 -5.24
C LEU A 2 -2.98 1.43 -5.15
N VAL A 3 -2.03 1.56 -6.08
CA VAL A 3 -0.74 0.84 -6.05
C VAL A 3 0.38 1.85 -5.86
N VAL A 4 1.17 1.69 -4.80
CA VAL A 4 2.23 2.64 -4.43
C VAL A 4 3.59 1.95 -4.37
N GLY A 5 4.46 2.31 -5.32
CA GLY A 5 5.85 1.84 -5.38
C GLY A 5 6.86 2.70 -4.61
N GLY A 6 6.46 3.91 -4.18
CA GLY A 6 7.35 4.92 -3.62
C GLY A 6 8.11 5.68 -4.72
N SER A 7 8.96 6.64 -4.34
CA SER A 7 9.63 7.55 -5.30
C SER A 7 10.44 6.84 -6.39
N GLN A 8 11.10 5.73 -6.06
CA GLN A 8 11.86 4.92 -7.02
C GLN A 8 11.02 3.85 -7.72
N GLY A 9 9.75 3.70 -7.32
CA GLY A 9 8.89 2.62 -7.79
C GLY A 9 9.28 1.27 -7.19
N ALA A 10 8.37 0.32 -7.31
CA ALA A 10 8.62 -1.06 -6.92
C ALA A 10 8.50 -1.95 -8.15
N ARG A 11 9.65 -2.45 -8.64
CA ARG A 11 9.70 -3.32 -9.84
C ARG A 11 8.71 -4.49 -9.76
N VAL A 12 8.59 -5.11 -8.59
CA VAL A 12 7.64 -6.21 -8.37
C VAL A 12 6.18 -5.78 -8.59
N LEU A 13 5.79 -4.59 -8.13
CA LEU A 13 4.45 -4.05 -8.37
C LEU A 13 4.24 -3.73 -9.85
N ASN A 14 5.20 -3.05 -10.46
CA ASN A 14 5.18 -2.66 -11.87
C ASN A 14 5.02 -3.86 -12.82
N GLN A 15 5.54 -5.03 -12.44
CA GLN A 15 5.48 -6.26 -13.24
C GLN A 15 4.24 -7.11 -12.94
N THR A 16 3.81 -7.20 -11.69
CA THR A 16 2.73 -8.09 -11.25
C THR A 16 1.35 -7.47 -11.44
N MET A 17 1.18 -6.19 -11.11
CA MET A 17 -0.15 -5.57 -11.07
C MET A 17 -0.87 -5.45 -12.42
N PRO A 18 -0.20 -5.26 -13.57
CA PRO A 18 -0.86 -5.36 -14.87
C PRO A 18 -1.51 -6.73 -15.13
N GLN A 19 -0.86 -7.81 -14.73
CA GLN A 19 -1.37 -9.18 -14.92
C GLN A 19 -2.49 -9.49 -13.92
N VAL A 20 -2.40 -8.98 -12.69
CA VAL A 20 -3.48 -9.04 -11.70
C VAL A 20 -4.72 -8.34 -12.23
N ALA A 21 -4.56 -7.16 -12.83
CA ALA A 21 -5.66 -6.41 -13.42
C ALA A 21 -6.36 -7.20 -14.54
N ALA A 22 -5.61 -7.92 -15.38
CA ALA A 22 -6.22 -8.78 -16.40
C ALA A 22 -7.10 -9.89 -15.81
N LYS A 23 -6.73 -10.45 -14.65
CA LYS A 23 -7.53 -11.46 -13.95
C LYS A 23 -8.76 -10.89 -13.26
N LEU A 24 -8.64 -9.71 -12.64
CA LEU A 24 -9.74 -9.06 -11.93
C LEU A 24 -10.71 -8.36 -12.89
N GLY A 25 -10.23 -7.94 -14.07
CA GLY A 25 -11.01 -7.28 -15.11
C GLY A 25 -11.74 -6.03 -14.60
N ALA A 26 -13.00 -5.87 -14.99
CA ALA A 26 -13.81 -4.70 -14.68
C ALA A 26 -14.22 -4.56 -13.20
N THR A 27 -13.89 -5.53 -12.34
CA THR A 27 -14.22 -5.45 -10.90
C THR A 27 -13.37 -4.43 -10.15
N VAL A 28 -12.24 -4.01 -10.73
CA VAL A 28 -11.31 -3.08 -10.11
C VAL A 28 -11.00 -1.89 -11.02
N THR A 29 -10.79 -0.73 -10.39
CA THR A 29 -10.13 0.42 -11.02
C THR A 29 -8.83 0.70 -10.28
N ILE A 30 -7.74 0.82 -11.04
CA ILE A 30 -6.38 0.95 -10.50
C ILE A 30 -5.82 2.34 -10.82
N TRP A 31 -5.26 2.95 -9.79
CA TRP A 31 -4.28 4.03 -9.92
C TRP A 31 -2.92 3.51 -9.47
N HIS A 32 -1.97 3.42 -10.39
CA HIS A 32 -0.64 2.88 -10.17
C HIS A 32 0.42 3.98 -10.22
N GLN A 33 1.10 4.20 -9.09
CA GLN A 33 2.29 5.04 -9.02
C GLN A 33 3.53 4.20 -9.37
N SER A 34 4.08 4.41 -10.58
CA SER A 34 5.12 3.54 -11.15
C SER A 34 6.54 3.82 -10.66
N GLY A 35 6.77 5.02 -10.12
CA GLY A 35 8.10 5.55 -9.80
C GLY A 35 8.83 6.14 -11.00
N LYS A 36 9.97 6.77 -10.70
CA LYS A 36 10.76 7.55 -11.65
C LYS A 36 11.07 6.79 -12.95
N GLY A 37 10.73 7.36 -14.10
CA GLY A 37 10.93 6.77 -15.43
C GLY A 37 10.12 5.51 -15.74
N GLY A 38 9.21 5.09 -14.85
CA GLY A 38 8.43 3.86 -14.99
C GLY A 38 7.10 4.02 -15.73
N GLN A 39 6.58 5.25 -15.86
CA GLN A 39 5.18 5.48 -16.25
C GLN A 39 4.83 4.87 -17.60
N GLN A 40 5.60 5.17 -18.65
CA GLN A 40 5.32 4.69 -20.00
C GLN A 40 5.38 3.16 -20.09
N THR A 41 6.39 2.54 -19.48
CA THR A 41 6.56 1.08 -19.45
C THR A 41 5.41 0.38 -18.74
N VAL A 42 4.98 0.91 -17.58
CA VAL A 42 3.86 0.32 -16.81
C VAL A 42 2.54 0.53 -17.54
N GLN A 43 2.32 1.69 -18.15
CA GLN A 43 1.13 1.95 -18.96
C GLN A 43 1.02 1.01 -20.17
N GLN A 44 2.14 0.74 -20.85
CA GLN A 44 2.19 -0.24 -21.93
C GLN A 44 1.91 -1.66 -21.42
N ALA A 45 2.42 -2.03 -20.25
CA ALA A 45 2.16 -3.33 -19.65
C ALA A 45 0.66 -3.53 -19.34
N TYR A 46 -0.03 -2.49 -18.84
CA TYR A 46 -1.49 -2.52 -18.65
C TYR A 46 -2.25 -2.66 -19.98
N ALA A 47 -1.84 -1.93 -21.01
CA ALA A 47 -2.45 -2.03 -22.33
C ALA A 47 -2.25 -3.43 -22.95
N ALA A 48 -1.05 -4.00 -22.85
CA ALA A 48 -0.74 -5.36 -23.31
C ALA A 48 -1.52 -6.44 -22.55
N ALA A 49 -1.84 -6.18 -21.28
CA ALA A 49 -2.69 -7.03 -20.46
C ALA A 49 -4.21 -6.84 -20.74
N GLY A 50 -4.58 -6.01 -21.73
CA GLY A 50 -5.97 -5.73 -22.08
C GLY A 50 -6.71 -4.82 -21.10
N GLN A 51 -5.98 -4.06 -20.27
CA GLN A 51 -6.54 -3.17 -19.24
C GLN A 51 -6.03 -1.71 -19.37
N PRO A 52 -6.16 -1.06 -20.55
CA PRO A 52 -5.59 0.27 -20.79
C PRO A 52 -6.26 1.41 -20.01
N GLN A 53 -7.44 1.18 -19.41
CA GLN A 53 -8.23 2.19 -18.71
C GLN A 53 -7.67 2.59 -17.34
N HIS A 54 -6.67 1.86 -16.82
CA HIS A 54 -6.08 2.15 -15.52
C HIS A 54 -5.17 3.37 -15.56
N LYS A 55 -5.19 4.16 -14.48
CA LYS A 55 -4.38 5.37 -14.35
C LYS A 55 -2.97 4.97 -13.93
N VAL A 56 -1.97 5.42 -14.66
CA VAL A 56 -0.56 5.25 -14.30
C VAL A 56 0.09 6.63 -14.20
N THR A 57 0.74 6.91 -13.07
CA THR A 57 1.48 8.15 -12.86
C THR A 57 2.88 7.85 -12.34
N GLU A 58 3.86 8.67 -12.71
CA GLU A 58 5.23 8.53 -12.20
C GLU A 58 5.29 8.78 -10.69
N PHE A 59 4.61 9.85 -10.24
CA PHE A 59 4.49 10.28 -8.85
C PHE A 59 3.03 10.63 -8.52
N ILE A 60 2.75 10.77 -7.23
CA ILE A 60 1.48 11.28 -6.71
C ILE A 60 1.85 12.38 -5.73
N ASP A 61 1.59 13.63 -6.10
CA ASP A 61 1.92 14.79 -5.26
C ASP A 61 0.92 14.92 -4.11
N ASP A 62 -0.38 14.76 -4.41
CA ASP A 62 -1.46 14.77 -3.42
C ASP A 62 -1.79 13.34 -2.97
N MET A 63 -0.97 12.83 -2.05
CA MET A 63 -1.19 11.51 -1.45
C MET A 63 -2.48 11.45 -0.63
N ALA A 64 -2.91 12.56 -0.03
CA ALA A 64 -4.17 12.60 0.73
C ALA A 64 -5.38 12.36 -0.19
N ALA A 65 -5.42 13.02 -1.36
CA ALA A 65 -6.46 12.78 -2.36
C ALA A 65 -6.40 11.35 -2.92
N ALA A 66 -5.20 10.79 -3.12
CA ALA A 66 -5.06 9.42 -3.58
C ALA A 66 -5.56 8.40 -2.54
N TYR A 67 -5.27 8.63 -1.25
CA TYR A 67 -5.81 7.82 -0.16
C TYR A 67 -7.32 7.95 -0.03
N ALA A 68 -7.87 9.16 -0.10
CA ALA A 68 -9.32 9.40 -0.05
C ALA A 68 -10.07 8.73 -1.21
N TRP A 69 -9.42 8.58 -2.37
CA TRP A 69 -9.97 7.89 -3.54
C TRP A 69 -9.91 6.36 -3.43
N ALA A 70 -8.99 5.82 -2.63
CA ALA A 70 -8.67 4.40 -2.62
C ALA A 70 -9.58 3.61 -1.67
N ASP A 71 -10.06 2.45 -2.14
CA ASP A 71 -10.73 1.46 -1.27
C ASP A 71 -9.74 0.51 -0.57
N VAL A 72 -8.55 0.35 -1.17
CA VAL A 72 -7.48 -0.55 -0.72
C VAL A 72 -6.16 -0.11 -1.36
N VAL A 73 -5.06 -0.29 -0.63
CA VAL A 73 -3.71 0.06 -1.07
C VAL A 73 -2.84 -1.20 -1.22
N VAL A 74 -2.10 -1.30 -2.33
CA VAL A 74 -1.08 -2.34 -2.54
C VAL A 74 0.29 -1.68 -2.60
N CYS A 75 1.14 -1.94 -1.61
CA CYS A 75 2.39 -1.19 -1.46
C CYS A 75 3.48 -1.94 -0.69
N ARG A 76 4.68 -1.35 -0.67
CA ARG A 76 5.73 -1.71 0.30
C ARG A 76 5.31 -1.31 1.72
N SER A 77 5.93 -1.91 2.72
CA SER A 77 5.64 -1.65 4.13
C SER A 77 6.81 -0.94 4.84
N GLY A 78 7.23 0.19 4.29
CA GLY A 78 8.09 1.13 5.03
C GLY A 78 7.37 1.68 6.26
N ALA A 79 8.11 2.02 7.31
CA ALA A 79 7.52 2.43 8.59
C ALA A 79 6.54 3.61 8.45
N LEU A 80 6.92 4.65 7.70
CA LEU A 80 6.04 5.80 7.43
C LEU A 80 4.79 5.40 6.66
N THR A 81 4.93 4.60 5.60
CA THR A 81 3.80 4.14 4.78
C THR A 81 2.79 3.33 5.59
N VAL A 82 3.25 2.47 6.50
CA VAL A 82 2.35 1.72 7.38
C VAL A 82 1.57 2.67 8.29
N SER A 83 2.25 3.65 8.89
CA SER A 83 1.61 4.66 9.74
C SER A 83 0.62 5.53 8.96
N GLU A 84 0.97 5.94 7.73
CA GLU A 84 0.09 6.70 6.84
C GLU A 84 -1.18 5.93 6.50
N ILE A 85 -1.07 4.63 6.19
CA ILE A 85 -2.22 3.76 5.89
C ILE A 85 -3.10 3.59 7.13
N ALA A 86 -2.52 3.38 8.31
CA ALA A 86 -3.27 3.33 9.56
C ALA A 86 -4.00 4.65 9.80
N ALA A 87 -3.32 5.78 9.66
CA ALA A 87 -3.90 7.11 9.83
C ALA A 87 -5.00 7.39 8.79
N ALA A 88 -4.82 6.99 7.53
CA ALA A 88 -5.82 7.11 6.47
C ALA A 88 -7.03 6.18 6.70
N GLY A 89 -6.89 5.15 7.54
CA GLY A 89 -7.94 4.16 7.77
C GLY A 89 -8.19 3.30 6.54
N LEU A 90 -7.11 2.84 5.88
CA LEU A 90 -7.22 2.09 4.63
C LEU A 90 -6.83 0.61 4.81
N PRO A 91 -7.56 -0.32 4.18
CA PRO A 91 -7.12 -1.69 4.00
C PRO A 91 -5.84 -1.73 3.16
N ALA A 92 -4.95 -2.67 3.47
CA ALA A 92 -3.71 -2.81 2.71
C ALA A 92 -3.33 -4.26 2.39
N LEU A 93 -2.78 -4.45 1.20
CA LEU A 93 -1.99 -5.62 0.83
C LEU A 93 -0.51 -5.22 0.78
N PHE A 94 0.23 -5.58 1.81
CA PHE A 94 1.64 -5.29 1.93
C PHE A 94 2.49 -6.32 1.20
N VAL A 95 3.45 -5.83 0.42
CA VAL A 95 4.55 -6.64 -0.13
C VAL A 95 5.89 -6.16 0.44
N PRO A 96 6.32 -6.66 1.61
CA PRO A 96 7.57 -6.24 2.22
C PRO A 96 8.76 -6.36 1.28
N PHE A 97 9.66 -5.37 1.33
CA PHE A 97 10.96 -5.48 0.67
C PHE A 97 11.78 -6.62 1.29
N GLN A 98 12.28 -7.53 0.44
CA GLN A 98 13.04 -8.67 0.91
C GLN A 98 14.45 -8.23 1.32
N HIS A 99 14.70 -8.29 2.63
CA HIS A 99 15.98 -7.96 3.23
C HIS A 99 16.24 -8.91 4.43
N LYS A 100 17.51 -9.07 4.82
CA LYS A 100 17.94 -10.07 5.82
C LYS A 100 17.27 -9.91 7.19
N ASP A 101 16.99 -8.66 7.57
CA ASP A 101 16.38 -8.30 8.85
C ASP A 101 14.84 -8.30 8.84
N ARG A 102 14.23 -8.46 7.65
CA ARG A 102 12.77 -8.43 7.45
C ARG A 102 12.10 -7.20 8.06
N GLN A 103 12.78 -6.05 8.12
CA GLN A 103 12.25 -4.83 8.76
C GLN A 103 10.85 -4.46 8.27
N GLN A 104 10.62 -4.51 6.95
CA GLN A 104 9.32 -4.17 6.38
C GLN A 104 8.22 -5.19 6.73
N TYR A 105 8.56 -6.45 6.95
CA TYR A 105 7.59 -7.43 7.46
C TYR A 105 7.17 -7.06 8.89
N TRP A 106 8.13 -6.73 9.74
CA TRP A 106 7.86 -6.32 11.13
C TRP A 106 7.06 -5.02 11.22
N ASN A 107 7.27 -4.09 10.29
CA ASN A 107 6.45 -2.88 10.21
C ASN A 107 4.99 -3.19 9.87
N ALA A 108 4.72 -4.12 8.93
CA ALA A 108 3.36 -4.47 8.50
C ALA A 108 2.62 -5.37 9.49
N LEU A 109 3.34 -6.20 10.24
CA LEU A 109 2.77 -7.23 11.11
C LEU A 109 1.73 -6.71 12.13
N PRO A 110 1.90 -5.54 12.77
CA PRO A 110 0.86 -4.98 13.63
C PRO A 110 -0.49 -4.79 12.95
N LEU A 111 -0.52 -4.26 11.71
CA LEU A 111 -1.77 -4.07 10.97
C LEU A 111 -2.37 -5.40 10.50
N GLU A 112 -1.54 -6.36 10.09
CA GLU A 112 -2.06 -7.70 9.76
C GLU A 112 -2.67 -8.38 10.99
N LYS A 113 -2.02 -8.30 12.15
CA LYS A 113 -2.55 -8.84 13.42
C LYS A 113 -3.82 -8.16 13.88
N ALA A 114 -4.00 -6.88 13.58
CA ALA A 114 -5.25 -6.15 13.86
C ALA A 114 -6.39 -6.56 12.91
N GLY A 115 -6.10 -7.29 11.84
CA GLY A 115 -7.04 -7.61 10.76
C GLY A 115 -7.25 -6.45 9.79
N ALA A 116 -6.34 -5.46 9.78
CA ALA A 116 -6.42 -4.28 8.92
C ALA A 116 -5.70 -4.45 7.58
N ALA A 117 -4.86 -5.48 7.45
CA ALA A 117 -4.05 -5.69 6.27
C ALA A 117 -3.72 -7.18 6.06
N LYS A 118 -3.18 -7.50 4.89
CA LYS A 118 -2.57 -8.79 4.59
C LYS A 118 -1.14 -8.60 4.13
N ILE A 119 -0.26 -9.49 4.54
CA ILE A 119 1.13 -9.52 4.09
C ILE A 119 1.31 -10.66 3.09
N LEU A 120 1.95 -10.35 1.96
CA LEU A 120 2.50 -11.31 1.01
C LEU A 120 3.97 -10.98 0.80
N GLU A 121 4.88 -11.81 1.31
CA GLU A 121 6.31 -11.60 1.07
C GLU A 121 6.63 -11.80 -0.42
N GLN A 122 7.73 -11.24 -0.91
CA GLN A 122 8.05 -11.26 -2.35
C GLN A 122 7.98 -12.65 -3.03
N PRO A 123 8.43 -13.76 -2.40
CA PRO A 123 8.26 -15.09 -2.99
C PRO A 123 6.80 -15.53 -3.17
N GLU A 124 5.91 -15.02 -2.33
CA GLU A 124 4.47 -15.33 -2.32
C GLU A 124 3.64 -14.32 -3.13
N PHE A 125 4.22 -13.15 -3.44
CA PHE A 125 3.59 -12.08 -4.21
C PHE A 125 3.51 -12.41 -5.71
N THR A 126 2.77 -13.47 -6.03
CA THR A 126 2.49 -13.94 -7.39
C THR A 126 1.18 -13.35 -7.91
N VAL A 127 0.98 -13.38 -9.24
CA VAL A 127 -0.24 -12.87 -9.87
C VAL A 127 -1.49 -13.57 -9.30
N GLU A 128 -1.44 -14.90 -9.17
CA GLU A 128 -2.51 -15.72 -8.63
C GLU A 128 -2.80 -15.41 -7.16
N ALA A 129 -1.76 -15.32 -6.31
CA ALA A 129 -1.94 -15.05 -4.89
C ALA A 129 -2.54 -13.65 -4.66
N VAL A 130 -2.04 -12.64 -5.38
CA VAL A 130 -2.54 -11.27 -5.28
C VAL A 130 -3.97 -11.16 -5.81
N ALA A 131 -4.27 -11.73 -6.98
CA ALA A 131 -5.62 -11.71 -7.53
C ALA A 131 -6.63 -12.44 -6.64
N SER A 132 -6.28 -13.62 -6.13
CA SER A 132 -7.13 -14.40 -5.22
C SER A 132 -7.42 -13.63 -3.93
N THR A 133 -6.38 -13.05 -3.32
CA THR A 133 -6.51 -12.24 -2.10
C THR A 133 -7.45 -11.05 -2.33
N LEU A 134 -7.20 -10.25 -3.37
CA LEU A 134 -8.01 -9.08 -3.67
C LEU A 134 -9.46 -9.45 -4.05
N ALA A 135 -9.66 -10.54 -4.79
CA ALA A 135 -11.00 -11.01 -5.16
C ALA A 135 -11.81 -11.52 -3.97
N SER A 136 -11.15 -11.94 -2.88
CA SER A 136 -11.81 -12.38 -1.65
C SER A 136 -12.31 -11.25 -0.75
N TRP A 137 -11.93 -10.01 -1.04
CA TRP A 137 -12.34 -8.84 -0.25
C TRP A 137 -13.52 -8.15 -0.90
N ASP A 138 -14.68 -8.29 -0.29
CA ASP A 138 -15.86 -7.50 -0.65
C ASP A 138 -15.87 -6.15 0.08
N ARG A 139 -16.89 -5.33 -0.21
CA ARG A 139 -17.02 -3.99 0.36
C ARG A 139 -17.17 -3.99 1.87
N GLU A 140 -17.83 -4.99 2.43
CA GLU A 140 -18.03 -5.13 3.88
C GLU A 140 -16.72 -5.49 4.58
N THR A 141 -15.97 -6.45 4.01
CA THR A 141 -14.64 -6.82 4.46
C THR A 141 -13.68 -5.62 4.42
N LEU A 142 -13.67 -4.87 3.32
CA LEU A 142 -12.83 -3.67 3.19
C LEU A 142 -13.21 -2.61 4.23
N LEU A 143 -14.49 -2.44 4.56
CA LEU A 143 -14.91 -1.50 5.59
C LEU A 143 -14.43 -1.92 6.98
N ASP A 144 -14.59 -3.19 7.36
CA ASP A 144 -14.09 -3.71 8.65
C ASP A 144 -12.56 -3.57 8.76
N MET A 145 -11.83 -3.88 7.68
CA MET A 145 -10.38 -3.66 7.63
C MET A 145 -10.00 -2.18 7.78
N ALA A 146 -10.75 -1.27 7.17
CA ALA A 146 -10.54 0.18 7.23
C ALA A 146 -10.72 0.71 8.67
N GLU A 147 -11.78 0.29 9.35
CA GLU A 147 -12.06 0.64 10.75
C GLU A 147 -10.94 0.13 11.68
N ARG A 148 -10.49 -1.11 11.47
CA ARG A 148 -9.35 -1.68 12.20
C ARG A 148 -8.05 -0.94 11.94
N ALA A 149 -7.79 -0.54 10.69
CA ALA A 149 -6.61 0.24 10.32
C ALA A 149 -6.60 1.57 11.09
N ARG A 150 -7.74 2.27 11.10
CA ARG A 150 -7.89 3.54 11.82
C ARG A 150 -7.76 3.36 13.33
N GLY A 151 -8.34 2.30 13.89
CA GLY A 151 -8.24 1.96 15.31
C GLY A 151 -6.81 1.65 15.77
N ALA A 152 -5.92 1.26 14.86
CA ALA A 152 -4.51 1.00 15.15
C ALA A 152 -3.60 2.24 14.95
N SER A 153 -4.15 3.39 14.55
CA SER A 153 -3.37 4.61 14.30
C SER A 153 -2.99 5.36 15.59
N ILE A 154 -1.86 6.07 15.55
CA ILE A 154 -1.39 6.97 16.61
C ILE A 154 -1.26 8.38 16.00
N PRO A 155 -2.32 9.20 16.04
CA PRO A 155 -2.35 10.48 15.32
C PRO A 155 -1.51 11.59 15.97
N ASP A 156 -1.15 11.44 17.25
CA ASP A 156 -0.42 12.41 18.07
C ASP A 156 1.08 12.08 18.21
N ALA A 157 1.62 11.26 17.29
CA ALA A 157 3.00 10.78 17.38
C ALA A 157 4.04 11.91 17.35
N THR A 158 3.80 12.97 16.56
CA THR A 158 4.69 14.13 16.46
C THR A 158 4.71 14.93 17.77
N GLU A 159 3.54 15.18 18.35
CA GLU A 159 3.37 15.90 19.62
C GLU A 159 4.04 15.14 20.75
N ARG A 160 3.81 13.83 20.86
CA ARG A 160 4.40 12.98 21.91
C ARG A 160 5.92 12.99 21.87
N VAL A 161 6.53 12.94 20.68
CA VAL A 161 7.99 13.02 20.56
C VAL A 161 8.49 14.41 20.96
N ALA A 162 7.80 15.48 20.58
CA ALA A 162 8.17 16.84 20.95
C ALA A 162 8.10 17.07 22.48
N GLU A 163 7.07 16.52 23.13
CA GLU A 163 6.92 16.57 24.59
C GLU A 163 8.06 15.86 25.32
N GLU A 164 8.43 14.65 24.89
CA GLU A 164 9.56 13.91 25.48
C GLU A 164 10.89 14.63 25.30
N VAL A 165 11.14 15.20 24.12
CA VAL A 165 12.35 16.01 23.86
C VAL A 165 12.39 17.23 24.77
N SER A 166 11.25 17.91 24.93
CA SER A 166 11.12 19.08 25.82
C SER A 166 11.34 18.68 27.29
N ALA A 167 10.73 17.58 27.74
CA ALA A 167 10.87 17.07 29.11
C ALA A 167 12.33 16.75 29.46
N VAL A 168 13.06 16.07 28.55
CA VAL A 168 14.48 15.75 28.76
C VAL A 168 15.35 17.02 28.75
N ALA A 169 15.02 18.01 27.93
CA ALA A 169 15.75 19.28 27.87
C ALA A 169 15.56 20.14 29.13
N LEU A 170 14.34 20.15 29.70
CA LEU A 170 13.98 20.91 30.90
C LEU A 170 14.34 20.20 32.21
N ALA A 171 14.65 18.91 32.18
CA ALA A 171 15.15 18.15 33.32
C ALA A 171 16.65 18.38 33.63
N ARG A 172 17.28 19.35 32.96
CA ARG A 172 18.67 19.79 33.17
C ARG A 172 18.72 21.18 33.78
#